data_AF-A0A356T6N4-F1
#
_entry.id   AF-A0A356T6N4-F1
#
_cell.length_a   1.000
_cell.length_b   1.000
_cell.length_c   1.000
_cell.angle_alpha   90.00
_cell.angle_beta   90.00
_cell.angle_gamma   90.00
#
_symmetry.space_group_name_H-M   'P 1'
#
loop_
_entity.id
_entity.type
_entity.pdbx_description
1 polymer ?
#
loop_
_entity_poly.entity_id
_entity_poly.type
_entity_poly.pdbx_seq_one_letter_code
_entity_poly.pdbx_strand_id
1 'polypeptide(L)'
;MIFDPDSVAFRRVVPPKVDAVARRAQQHWDFASREGQVFARAEIYEGTEQWGVRVHDRAPGLEDHDLLRLVARLLVWHAPCPTDTVDVVLGRSHEHHTLVKVGADFV
;
A
#
# COMPACT_ATOMS: atom_id res chain seq x y z
N MET A 1 -9.73 -14.81 12.99
CA MET A 1 -8.66 -15.29 12.09
C MET A 1 -7.51 -14.32 12.31
N ILE A 2 -6.36 -14.79 12.82
CA ILE A 2 -5.22 -13.91 13.10
C ILE A 2 -4.52 -13.68 11.76
N PHE A 3 -4.56 -12.45 11.27
CA PHE A 3 -3.82 -12.06 10.07
C PHE A 3 -2.35 -11.87 10.46
N ASP A 4 -1.44 -12.60 9.81
CA ASP A 4 0.00 -12.44 10.00
C ASP A 4 0.56 -11.52 8.90
N PRO A 5 0.83 -10.24 9.18
CA PRO A 5 1.34 -9.30 8.19
C PRO A 5 2.73 -9.68 7.67
N ASP A 6 3.50 -10.50 8.39
CA ASP A 6 4.82 -10.94 7.95
C ASP A 6 4.72 -11.99 6.82
N SER A 7 3.61 -12.72 6.76
CA SER A 7 3.33 -13.75 5.75
C SER A 7 2.82 -13.21 4.40
N VAL A 8 2.62 -11.89 4.28
CA VAL A 8 2.10 -11.24 3.07
C VAL A 8 3.16 -11.18 1.98
N ALA A 9 2.77 -11.57 0.77
CA ALA A 9 3.58 -11.41 -0.44
C ALA A 9 3.14 -10.17 -1.23
N PHE A 10 4.11 -9.35 -1.63
CA PHE A 10 3.90 -8.19 -2.49
C PHE A 10 4.22 -8.53 -3.96
N ARG A 11 3.27 -8.28 -4.86
CA ARG A 11 3.43 -8.58 -6.29
C ARG A 11 3.20 -7.33 -7.12
N ARG A 12 4.21 -6.90 -7.87
CA ARG A 12 4.05 -5.79 -8.82
C ARG A 12 3.16 -6.25 -9.98
N VAL A 13 2.16 -5.45 -10.31
CA VAL A 13 1.20 -5.76 -11.37
C VAL A 13 1.06 -4.60 -12.34
N VAL A 14 0.70 -4.92 -13.58
CA VAL A 14 0.28 -3.90 -14.55
C VAL A 14 -1.20 -3.62 -14.29
N PRO A 15 -1.61 -2.35 -14.11
CA PRO A 15 -3.01 -2.05 -13.91
C PRO A 15 -3.83 -2.51 -15.12
N PRO A 16 -4.98 -3.16 -14.91
CA PRO A 16 -5.93 -3.33 -15.99
C PRO A 16 -6.39 -1.92 -16.45
N LYS A 17 -6.86 -1.77 -17.70
CA LYS A 17 -7.24 -0.46 -18.29
C LYS A 17 -8.52 0.14 -17.66
N VAL A 18 -8.62 0.27 -16.34
CA VAL A 18 -9.93 0.33 -15.66
C VAL A 18 -10.35 1.69 -15.11
N ASP A 19 -9.46 2.65 -14.89
CA ASP A 19 -9.90 3.98 -14.45
C ASP A 19 -8.88 5.09 -14.73
N ALA A 20 -9.34 6.31 -15.02
CA ALA A 20 -8.51 7.47 -15.31
C ALA A 20 -7.62 7.87 -14.12
N VAL A 21 -8.06 7.60 -12.89
CA VAL A 21 -7.30 7.87 -11.65
C VAL A 21 -6.22 6.80 -11.44
N ALA A 22 -6.56 5.52 -11.54
CA ALA A 22 -5.59 4.42 -11.43
C ALA A 22 -4.49 4.50 -12.50
N ARG A 23 -4.80 5.03 -13.70
CA ARG A 23 -3.79 5.33 -14.73
C ARG A 23 -2.74 6.35 -14.32
N ARG A 24 -3.02 7.20 -13.33
CA ARG A 24 -2.06 8.19 -12.83
C ARG A 24 -1.06 7.59 -11.85
N ALA A 25 -1.37 6.46 -11.23
CA ALA A 25 -0.43 5.76 -10.36
C ALA A 25 0.70 5.15 -11.19
N GLN A 26 1.94 5.42 -10.79
CA GLN A 26 3.15 4.93 -11.43
C GLN A 26 3.38 3.43 -11.14
N GLN A 27 2.89 2.94 -10.00
CA GLN A 27 3.01 1.53 -9.63
C GLN A 27 1.73 0.96 -9.04
N HIS A 28 1.53 -0.34 -9.26
CA HIS A 28 0.44 -1.10 -8.68
C HIS A 28 1.00 -2.38 -8.06
N TRP A 29 0.56 -2.69 -6.85
CA TRP A 29 1.06 -3.79 -6.05
C TRP A 29 -0.08 -4.56 -5.42
N ASP A 30 -0.16 -5.87 -5.67
CA ASP A 30 -1.09 -6.76 -5.00
C ASP A 30 -0.50 -7.27 -3.68
N PHE A 31 -1.34 -7.28 -2.65
CA PHE A 31 -1.04 -7.91 -1.36
C PHE A 31 -1.73 -9.27 -1.37
N ALA A 32 -0.93 -10.33 -1.30
CA ALA A 32 -1.41 -11.70 -1.34
C ALA A 32 -1.13 -12.42 -0.01
N SER A 33 -2.09 -13.20 0.46
CA SER A 33 -1.91 -14.09 1.59
C SER A 33 -0.89 -15.18 1.28
N ARG A 34 -0.47 -15.95 2.30
CA ARG A 34 0.40 -17.12 2.12
C ARG A 34 -0.16 -18.15 1.14
N GLU A 35 -1.49 -18.25 1.05
CA GLU A 35 -2.21 -19.13 0.12
C GLU A 35 -2.29 -18.57 -1.31
N GLY A 36 -1.75 -17.35 -1.51
CA GLY A 36 -1.70 -16.67 -2.80
C GLY A 36 -2.96 -15.87 -3.15
N GLN A 37 -3.93 -15.79 -2.24
CA GLN A 37 -5.15 -15.00 -2.44
C GLN A 37 -4.85 -13.51 -2.31
N VAL A 38 -5.15 -12.75 -3.36
CA VAL A 38 -5.05 -11.28 -3.32
C VAL A 38 -6.20 -10.73 -2.49
N PHE A 39 -5.87 -9.96 -1.47
CA PHE A 39 -6.86 -9.36 -0.56
C PHE A 39 -6.82 -7.83 -0.56
N ALA A 40 -5.73 -7.23 -1.03
CA ALA A 40 -5.63 -5.77 -1.20
C ALA A 40 -4.75 -5.41 -2.40
N ARG A 41 -4.89 -4.17 -2.87
CA ARG A 41 -4.06 -3.56 -3.91
C ARG A 41 -3.65 -2.16 -3.49
N ALA A 42 -2.35 -1.88 -3.55
CA ALA A 42 -1.79 -0.55 -3.41
C ALA A 42 -1.51 0.07 -4.77
N GLU A 43 -1.89 1.32 -4.92
CA GLU A 43 -1.56 2.21 -6.03
C GLU A 43 -0.58 3.26 -5.52
N ILE A 44 0.60 3.37 -6.13
CA ILE A 44 1.63 4.32 -5.72
C ILE A 44 1.65 5.49 -6.70
N TYR A 45 1.53 6.69 -6.13
CA TYR A 45 1.60 7.98 -6.79
C TYR A 45 2.91 8.65 -6.38
N GLU A 46 3.86 8.70 -7.31
CA GLU A 46 5.18 9.25 -7.06
C GLU A 46 5.15 10.78 -7.27
N GLY A 47 5.72 11.51 -6.31
CA GLY A 47 5.85 12.97 -6.36
C GLY A 47 7.23 13.41 -5.89
N THR A 48 7.63 14.62 -6.27
CA THR A 48 8.92 15.21 -5.88
C THR A 48 8.93 15.65 -4.43
N GLU A 49 7.81 16.14 -3.91
CA GLU A 49 7.67 16.65 -2.54
C GLU A 49 6.95 15.67 -1.62
N GLN A 50 6.00 14.90 -2.15
CA GLN A 50 5.21 13.95 -1.39
C GLN A 50 4.79 12.77 -2.26
N TRP A 51 4.98 11.56 -1.75
CA TRP A 51 4.42 10.34 -2.34
C TRP A 51 3.02 10.09 -1.77
N GLY A 52 2.15 9.54 -2.60
CA GLY A 52 0.81 9.10 -2.22
C GLY A 52 0.66 7.60 -2.42
N VAL A 53 -0.02 6.93 -1.51
CA VAL A 53 -0.42 5.52 -1.67
C VAL A 53 -1.91 5.43 -1.46
N ARG A 54 -2.63 4.83 -2.42
CA ARG A 54 -4.04 4.47 -2.23
C ARG A 54 -4.18 2.97 -2.10
N VAL A 55 -4.79 2.50 -1.03
CA VAL A 55 -4.96 1.06 -0.77
C VAL A 55 -6.42 0.68 -0.90
N HIS A 56 -6.71 -0.25 -1.79
CA HIS A 56 -8.02 -0.87 -1.91
C HIS A 56 -7.97 -2.27 -1.32
N ASP A 57 -8.62 -2.51 -0.20
CA ASP A 57 -8.71 -3.82 0.42
C ASP A 57 -10.10 -4.43 0.28
N ARG A 58 -10.17 -5.76 0.38
CA ARG A 58 -11.41 -6.54 0.43
C ARG A 58 -11.41 -7.47 1.65
N ALA A 59 -10.56 -7.20 2.64
CA ALA A 59 -10.33 -8.07 3.78
C ALA A 59 -11.12 -7.54 4.99
N PRO A 60 -12.33 -8.06 5.26
CA PRO A 60 -13.22 -7.49 6.29
C PRO A 60 -12.68 -7.61 7.72
N GLY A 61 -11.68 -8.45 7.95
CA GLY A 61 -11.05 -8.64 9.27
C GLY A 61 -9.71 -7.94 9.44
N LEU A 62 -9.28 -7.13 8.48
CA LEU A 62 -7.99 -6.44 8.53
C LEU A 62 -8.18 -5.02 9.06
N GLU A 63 -7.51 -4.66 10.15
CA GLU A 63 -7.61 -3.32 10.75
C GLU A 63 -6.81 -2.29 9.94
N ASP A 64 -7.15 -1.00 10.07
CA ASP A 64 -6.47 0.08 9.33
C ASP A 64 -4.97 0.11 9.65
N HIS A 65 -4.63 -0.08 10.93
CA HIS A 65 -3.24 -0.15 11.38
C HIS A 65 -2.45 -1.30 10.72
N ASP A 66 -3.07 -2.45 10.47
CA ASP A 66 -2.40 -3.55 9.77
C ASP A 66 -2.14 -3.20 8.30
N LEU A 67 -3.09 -2.54 7.64
CA LEU A 67 -2.92 -2.03 6.28
C LEU A 67 -1.77 -1.02 6.20
N LEU A 68 -1.70 -0.08 7.15
CA LEU A 68 -0.62 0.92 7.21
C LEU A 68 0.74 0.26 7.40
N ARG A 69 0.86 -0.77 8.26
CA ARG A 69 2.09 -1.56 8.42
C ARG A 69 2.51 -2.27 7.14
N LEU A 70 1.55 -2.83 6.38
CA LEU A 70 1.84 -3.46 5.09
C LEU A 70 2.31 -2.44 4.06
N VAL A 71 1.73 -1.24 4.05
CA VAL A 71 2.19 -0.14 3.18
C VAL A 71 3.60 0.29 3.56
N ALA A 72 3.90 0.51 4.84
CA ALA A 72 5.26 0.82 5.30
C ALA A 72 6.27 -0.23 4.81
N ARG A 73 5.96 -1.52 5.03
CA ARG A 73 6.81 -2.63 4.57
C ARG A 73 6.99 -2.66 3.05
N LEU A 74 5.93 -2.42 2.27
CA LEU A 74 6.00 -2.28 0.82
C LEU A 74 7.00 -1.18 0.42
N LEU A 75 6.87 0.00 1.02
CA LEU A 75 7.66 1.19 0.70
C LEU A 75 9.12 1.12 1.13
N VAL A 76 9.45 0.29 2.12
CA VAL A 76 10.84 0.04 2.52
C VAL A 76 11.50 -0.97 1.59
N TRP A 77 10.84 -2.11 1.35
CA TRP A 77 11.51 -3.29 0.81
C TRP A 77 11.26 -3.55 -0.69
N HIS A 78 10.12 -3.11 -1.22
CA HIS A 78 9.66 -3.51 -2.55
C HIS A 78 9.47 -2.33 -3.51
N ALA A 79 9.02 -1.20 -2.98
CA ALA A 79 8.90 0.07 -3.70
C ALA A 79 9.61 1.19 -2.91
N PRO A 80 10.97 1.18 -2.83
CA PRO A 80 11.74 2.10 -2.02
C PRO A 80 11.33 3.56 -2.21
N CYS A 81 10.72 4.14 -1.18
CA CYS A 81 10.28 5.52 -1.20
C CYS A 81 11.43 6.47 -0.82
N PRO A 82 11.79 7.44 -1.70
CA PRO A 82 12.88 8.37 -1.44
C PRO A 82 12.47 9.54 -0.52
N THR A 83 11.18 9.82 -0.34
CA THR A 83 10.68 10.92 0.49
C THR A 83 10.58 10.51 1.97
N ASP A 84 10.59 11.50 2.84
CA ASP A 84 10.45 11.29 4.29
C ASP A 84 8.99 11.18 4.74
N THR A 85 8.05 11.57 3.88
CA THR A 85 6.61 11.50 4.17
C THR A 85 5.86 10.88 3.00
N VAL A 86 4.81 10.14 3.35
CA VAL A 86 3.88 9.51 2.41
C VAL A 86 2.45 9.69 2.91
N ASP A 87 1.55 10.19 2.06
CA ASP A 87 0.12 10.21 2.35
C ASP A 87 -0.51 8.88 1.92
N VAL A 88 -1.18 8.19 2.84
CA VAL A 88 -1.84 6.91 2.61
C VAL A 88 -3.34 7.09 2.71
N VAL A 89 -4.05 6.78 1.63
CA VAL A 89 -5.50 6.83 1.55
C VAL A 89 -6.06 5.42 1.58
N LEU A 90 -6.89 5.12 2.58
CA LEU A 90 -7.58 3.84 2.68
C LEU A 90 -8.87 3.90 1.86
N GLY A 91 -8.98 3.08 0.81
CA GLY A 91 -10.08 3.11 -0.15
C GLY A 91 -11.45 2.77 0.46
N ARG A 92 -11.49 2.05 1.58
CA ARG A 92 -12.75 1.70 2.27
C ARG A 92 -13.40 2.87 3.02
N SER A 93 -12.60 3.71 3.66
CA SER A 93 -13.05 4.81 4.51
C SER A 93 -12.81 6.18 3.89
N HIS A 94 -11.93 6.25 2.88
CA HIS A 94 -11.33 7.47 2.36
C HIS A 94 -10.57 8.29 3.41
N GLU A 95 -10.17 7.66 4.51
CA GLU A 95 -9.31 8.31 5.51
C GLU A 95 -7.89 8.47 4.99
N HIS A 96 -7.28 9.60 5.36
CA HIS A 96 -5.91 9.95 5.05
C HIS A 96 -5.03 9.73 6.28
N HIS A 97 -3.92 9.04 6.09
CA HIS A 97 -2.92 8.78 7.11
C HIS A 97 -1.55 9.16 6.59
N THR A 98 -0.82 9.97 7.36
CA THR A 98 0.57 10.30 7.03
C THR A 98 1.49 9.27 7.65
N LEU A 99 2.25 8.57 6.81
CA LEU A 99 3.41 7.80 7.25
C LEU A 99 4.66 8.69 7.22
N VAL A 100 5.45 8.62 8.29
CA VAL A 100 6.69 9.39 8.43
C VAL A 100 7.87 8.45 8.53
N LYS A 101 8.92 8.72 7.75
CA LYS A 101 10.15 7.94 7.77
C LYS A 101 10.93 8.21 9.04
N VAL A 102 11.15 7.18 9.85
CA VAL A 102 11.96 7.23 11.06
C VAL A 102 13.07 6.20 10.93
N GLY A 103 14.29 6.69 10.63
CA GLY A 103 15.43 5.83 10.33
C GLY A 103 15.25 5.10 8.99
N ALA A 104 15.14 3.76 9.05
CA ALA A 104 14.99 2.91 7.87
C ALA A 104 13.55 2.44 7.61
N ASP A 105 12.58 2.88 8.44
CA ASP A 105 11.19 2.43 8.39
C ASP A 105 10.21 3.60 8.34
N PHE A 106 8.93 3.32 8.04
CA PHE A 106 7.81 4.26 8.09
C PHE A 106 6.88 3.93 9.27
N VAL A 107 6.49 4.94 10.03
CA VAL A 107 5.56 4.84 11.18
C VAL A 107 4.34 5.72 11.03
#